data_AF-A0A2V7PJG5-F1
#
_entry.id   AF-A0A2V7PJG5-F1
#
_cell.length_a   1.000
_cell.length_b   1.000
_cell.length_c   1.000
_cell.angle_alpha   90.00
_cell.angle_beta   90.00
_cell.angle_gamma   90.00
#
_symmetry.space_group_name_H-M   'P 1'
#
loop_
_entity.id
_entity.type
_entity.pdbx_description
1 polymer ?
#
loop_
_entity_poly.entity_id
_entity_poly.type
_entity_poly.pdbx_seq_one_letter_code
_entity_poly.pdbx_strand_id
1 'polypeptide(L)'
;MVMAAFGAALLAGVSWIVASTTVSSLLGEPPPDMGTQSTTFLLPGSPAAPGHQWMWRFAFGPTRIPGAPTVRIYVTPLGRVVETEPGNLQALLKALRPY
;
A
#
# COMPACT_ATOMS: atom_id res chain seq x y z
N MET A 1 -23.16 18.61 13.43
CA MET A 1 -22.33 18.10 12.32
C MET A 1 -21.87 16.65 12.51
N VAL A 2 -22.59 15.82 13.29
CA VAL A 2 -22.19 14.41 13.52
C VAL A 2 -22.33 13.57 12.24
N MET A 3 -23.40 13.77 11.46
CA MET A 3 -23.59 13.02 10.20
C MET A 3 -22.52 13.29 9.15
N ALA A 4 -22.02 14.52 9.02
CA ALA A 4 -20.96 14.85 8.08
C ALA A 4 -19.63 14.18 8.47
N ALA A 5 -19.29 14.17 9.75
CA ALA A 5 -18.11 13.47 10.27
C ALA A 5 -18.23 11.95 10.08
N PHE A 6 -19.42 11.39 10.27
CA PHE A 6 -19.69 9.97 10.04
C PHE A 6 -19.56 9.58 8.57
N GLY A 7 -20.09 10.41 7.66
CA GLY A 7 -19.94 10.24 6.22
C GLY A 7 -18.47 10.28 5.78
N ALA A 8 -17.69 11.24 6.29
CA ALA A 8 -16.26 11.32 6.01
C ALA A 8 -15.48 10.09 6.53
N ALA A 9 -15.82 9.61 7.74
CA ALA A 9 -15.20 8.42 8.32
C ALA A 9 -15.50 7.14 7.50
N LEU A 10 -16.75 6.98 7.04
CA LEU A 10 -17.13 5.85 6.19
C LEU A 10 -16.39 5.87 4.84
N LEU A 11 -16.30 7.03 4.19
CA LEU A 11 -15.57 7.18 2.93
C LEU A 11 -14.07 6.88 3.10
N ALA A 12 -13.46 7.34 4.20
CA ALA A 12 -12.07 7.01 4.52
C ALA A 12 -11.89 5.49 4.71
N GLY A 13 -12.81 4.85 5.45
CA GLY A 13 -12.81 3.40 5.65
C GLY A 13 -12.93 2.62 4.34
N VAL A 14 -13.87 2.99 3.46
CA VAL A 14 -14.03 2.38 2.13
C VAL A 14 -12.76 2.56 1.30
N SER A 15 -12.17 3.76 1.30
CA SER A 15 -10.93 4.01 0.55
C SER A 15 -9.76 3.16 1.05
N TRP A 16 -9.68 2.91 2.36
CA TRP A 16 -8.67 2.07 2.95
C TRP A 16 -8.86 0.59 2.56
N ILE A 17 -10.10 0.10 2.52
CA ILE A 17 -10.41 -1.27 2.07
C ILE A 17 -10.02 -1.46 0.60
N VAL A 18 -10.33 -0.49 -0.26
CA VAL A 18 -9.95 -0.55 -1.68
C VAL A 18 -8.42 -0.54 -1.84
N ALA A 19 -7.73 0.30 -1.07
CA ALA A 19 -6.27 0.36 -1.11
C ALA A 19 -5.61 -0.93 -0.56
N SER A 20 -6.13 -1.48 0.54
CA SER A 20 -5.57 -2.70 1.15
C SER A 20 -5.78 -3.93 0.28
N THR A 21 -6.96 -4.09 -0.34
CA THR A 21 -7.23 -5.17 -1.30
C THR A 21 -6.33 -5.11 -2.53
N THR A 22 -6.04 -3.90 -3.02
CA THR A 22 -5.07 -3.68 -4.11
C THR A 22 -3.67 -4.15 -3.71
N VAL A 23 -3.23 -3.81 -2.49
CA VAL A 23 -1.94 -4.28 -1.96
C VAL A 23 -1.92 -5.80 -1.86
N SER A 24 -2.93 -6.41 -1.26
CA SER A 24 -3.03 -7.87 -1.16
C SER A 24 -2.98 -8.55 -2.53
N SER A 25 -3.68 -8.00 -3.52
CA SER A 25 -3.63 -8.50 -4.91
C SER A 25 -2.22 -8.40 -5.52
N LEU A 26 -1.50 -7.30 -5.25
CA LEU A 26 -0.12 -7.12 -5.72
C LEU A 26 0.86 -8.09 -5.04
N LEU A 27 0.68 -8.36 -3.75
CA LEU A 27 1.51 -9.31 -3.00
C LEU A 27 1.21 -10.78 -3.37
N GLY A 28 0.00 -11.06 -3.84
CA GLY A 28 -0.47 -12.39 -4.22
C GLY A 28 -0.73 -13.31 -3.02
N GLU A 29 -1.29 -14.49 -3.28
CA GLU A 29 -1.66 -15.47 -2.25
C GLU A 29 -0.93 -16.82 -2.45
N PRO A 30 -0.17 -17.35 -1.47
CA PRO A 30 -0.07 -16.91 -0.08
C PRO A 30 0.82 -15.66 0.14
N PRO A 31 0.40 -14.70 0.97
CA PRO A 31 1.15 -13.45 1.15
C PRO A 31 2.59 -13.75 1.59
N PRO A 32 3.61 -13.12 0.99
CA PRO A 32 5.00 -13.29 1.38
C PRO A 32 5.20 -12.91 2.85
N ASP A 33 6.23 -13.47 3.50
CA ASP A 33 6.63 -13.10 4.87
C ASP A 33 7.11 -11.62 4.89
N MET A 34 6.14 -10.72 5.04
CA MET A 34 6.28 -9.27 4.96
C MET A 34 6.46 -8.62 6.34
N GLY A 35 6.52 -9.41 7.41
CA GLY A 35 6.66 -8.90 8.78
C GLY A 35 5.47 -8.02 9.19
N THR A 36 5.74 -6.94 9.92
CA THR A 36 4.70 -6.04 10.44
C THR A 36 4.23 -5.07 9.36
N GLN A 37 2.92 -4.98 9.17
CA GLN A 37 2.29 -3.98 8.30
C GLN A 37 2.00 -2.69 9.09
N SER A 38 2.44 -1.56 8.56
CA SER A 38 2.08 -0.22 9.02
C SER A 38 1.38 0.55 7.91
N THR A 39 0.23 1.14 8.22
CA THR A 39 -0.54 1.92 7.23
C THR A 39 -0.59 3.39 7.63
N THR A 40 -0.31 4.29 6.71
CA THR A 40 -0.35 5.75 6.94
C THR A 40 -1.15 6.43 5.84
N PHE A 41 -2.11 7.29 6.22
CA PHE A 41 -2.76 8.17 5.25
C PHE A 41 -1.94 9.45 5.07
N LEU A 42 -1.43 9.67 3.86
CA LEU A 42 -0.65 10.85 3.50
C LEU A 42 -1.60 11.91 2.95
N LEU A 43 -2.27 12.63 3.87
CA LEU A 43 -3.18 13.73 3.55
C LEU A 43 -2.50 14.92 2.86
N PRO A 44 -1.25 15.31 3.20
CA PRO A 44 -0.50 16.32 2.43
C PRO A 44 -0.07 15.81 1.03
N GLY A 45 -0.33 14.53 0.74
CA GLY A 45 0.23 13.81 -0.39
C GLY A 45 1.62 13.25 -0.10
N SER A 46 2.08 12.34 -0.96
CA SER A 46 3.48 11.87 -0.93
C SER A 46 4.33 12.78 -1.82
N PRO A 47 5.53 13.18 -1.37
CA PRO A 47 6.49 13.88 -2.23
C PRO A 47 6.96 13.01 -3.40
N ALA A 48 6.76 11.69 -3.32
CA ALA A 48 7.14 10.75 -4.38
C ALA A 48 6.15 10.73 -5.56
N ALA A 49 4.93 11.28 -5.39
CA ALA A 49 3.92 11.27 -6.43
C ALA A 49 3.77 12.62 -7.15
N PRO A 50 3.68 12.62 -8.50
CA PRO A 50 3.44 13.85 -9.25
C PRO A 50 2.09 14.46 -8.87
N GLY A 51 2.13 15.69 -8.35
CA GLY A 51 0.94 16.47 -7.99
C GLY A 51 0.48 16.37 -6.54
N HIS A 52 1.29 15.82 -5.61
CA HIS A 52 0.96 15.78 -4.16
C HIS A 52 -0.43 15.20 -3.86
N GLN A 53 -0.80 14.14 -4.58
CA GLN A 53 -2.12 13.51 -4.41
C GLN A 53 -2.21 12.76 -3.07
N TRP A 54 -3.40 12.75 -2.46
CA TRP A 54 -3.68 11.97 -1.27
C TRP A 54 -3.47 10.48 -1.54
N MET A 55 -2.86 9.77 -0.60
CA MET A 55 -2.59 8.35 -0.76
C MET A 55 -2.41 7.62 0.55
N TRP A 56 -2.62 6.32 0.48
CA TRP A 56 -2.29 5.36 1.51
C TRP A 56 -0.88 4.82 1.27
N ARG A 57 -0.03 4.89 2.28
CA ARG A 57 1.26 4.21 2.31
C ARG A 57 1.16 2.97 3.18
N PHE A 58 1.45 1.82 2.60
CA PHE A 58 1.59 0.55 3.30
C PHE A 58 3.06 0.22 3.39
N ALA A 59 3.62 0.20 4.59
CA ALA A 59 5.00 -0.18 4.86
C ALA A 59 5.03 -1.55 5.54
N PHE A 60 5.91 -2.41 5.06
CA PHE A 60 6.12 -3.77 5.52
C PHE A 60 7.58 -3.90 5.93
N GLY A 61 7.83 -4.40 7.13
CA GLY A 61 9.18 -4.61 7.60
C GLY A 61 9.25 -5.16 9.03
N PRO A 62 10.36 -5.85 9.38
CA PRO A 62 11.37 -6.36 8.46
C PRO A 62 10.81 -7.52 7.60
N THR A 63 11.06 -7.47 6.29
CA THR A 63 10.61 -8.48 5.32
C THR A 63 11.70 -9.54 5.09
N ARG A 64 11.31 -10.78 4.74
CA ARG A 64 12.27 -11.86 4.37
C ARG A 64 12.64 -11.91 2.89
N ILE A 65 12.25 -10.89 2.12
CA ILE A 65 12.48 -10.81 0.68
C ILE A 65 13.97 -10.49 0.43
N PRO A 66 14.70 -11.32 -0.33
CA PRO A 66 16.09 -11.02 -0.69
C PRO A 66 16.19 -9.68 -1.44
N GLY A 67 17.02 -8.76 -0.93
CA GLY A 67 17.22 -7.44 -1.53
C GLY A 67 16.12 -6.41 -1.23
N ALA A 68 15.07 -6.77 -0.48
CA ALA A 68 14.05 -5.84 0.01
C ALA A 68 13.81 -6.08 1.50
N PRO A 69 14.56 -5.43 2.41
CA PRO A 69 14.37 -5.56 3.86
C PRO A 69 13.17 -4.76 4.39
N THR A 70 12.66 -3.82 3.57
CA THR A 70 11.44 -3.07 3.82
C THR A 70 10.75 -2.88 2.48
N VAL A 71 9.44 -3.07 2.46
CA VAL A 71 8.60 -2.84 1.29
C VAL A 71 7.63 -1.71 1.59
N ARG A 72 7.54 -0.71 0.74
CA ARG A 72 6.55 0.37 0.84
C ARG A 72 5.73 0.43 -0.43
N ILE A 73 4.42 0.51 -0.30
CA ILE A 73 3.50 0.55 -1.43
C ILE A 73 2.61 1.78 -1.23
N TYR A 74 2.60 2.65 -2.24
CA TYR A 74 1.81 3.87 -2.26
C TYR A 74 0.60 3.64 -3.17
N VAL A 75 -0.60 3.76 -2.60
CA VAL A 75 -1.86 3.48 -3.29
C VAL A 75 -2.78 4.67 -3.14
N THR A 76 -3.37 5.12 -4.25
CA THR A 76 -4.41 6.15 -4.22
C THR A 76 -5.67 5.64 -3.47
N PRO A 77 -6.50 6.53 -2.92
CA PRO A 77 -7.80 6.17 -2.32
C PRO A 77 -8.74 5.40 -3.25
N LEU A 78 -8.46 5.44 -4.55
CA LEU A 78 -9.20 4.77 -5.62
C LEU A 78 -8.60 3.39 -6.00
N GLY A 79 -7.59 2.90 -5.29
CA GLY A 79 -7.02 1.57 -5.53
C GLY A 79 -6.01 1.50 -6.67
N ARG A 80 -5.42 2.62 -7.10
CA ARG A 80 -4.29 2.60 -8.04
C ARG A 80 -2.97 2.65 -7.30
N VAL A 81 -2.08 1.69 -7.58
CA VAL A 81 -0.69 1.73 -7.12
C VAL A 81 0.05 2.83 -7.88
N VAL A 82 0.60 3.79 -7.15
CA VAL A 82 1.39 4.90 -7.71
C VAL A 82 2.86 4.51 -7.79
N GLU A 83 3.37 3.92 -6.70
CA GLU A 83 4.77 3.58 -6.57
C GLU A 83 4.96 2.45 -5.57
N THR A 84 6.04 1.69 -5.76
CA THR A 84 6.49 0.67 -4.83
C THR A 84 7.97 0.89 -4.54
N GLU A 85 8.37 0.83 -3.28
CA GLU A 85 9.76 0.72 -2.86
C GLU A 85 9.98 -0.69 -2.31
N PRO A 86 10.92 -1.48 -2.84
CA PRO A 86 11.76 -1.17 -3.99
C PRO A 86 10.96 -1.18 -5.31
N GLY A 87 11.39 -0.39 -6.31
CA GLY A 87 10.69 -0.23 -7.60
C GLY A 87 10.53 -1.53 -8.40
N ASN A 88 11.39 -2.52 -8.13
CA ASN A 88 11.36 -3.85 -8.72
C ASN A 88 10.59 -4.87 -7.87
N LEU A 89 9.73 -4.43 -6.93
CA LEU A 89 8.99 -5.32 -6.03
C LEU A 89 8.28 -6.46 -6.78
N GLN A 90 7.60 -6.18 -7.88
CA GLN A 90 6.93 -7.23 -8.67
C GLN A 90 7.92 -8.28 -9.22
N ALA A 91 9.11 -7.86 -9.64
CA ALA A 91 10.13 -8.78 -10.11
C ALA A 91 10.69 -9.64 -8.96
N LEU A 92 10.88 -9.05 -7.77
CA LEU A 92 11.29 -9.77 -6.57
C LEU A 92 10.22 -10.79 -6.13
N LEU A 93 8.94 -10.41 -6.17
CA LEU A 93 7.82 -11.30 -5.86
C LEU A 93 7.74 -12.46 -6.86
N LYS A 94 7.93 -12.21 -8.16
CA LYS A 94 8.01 -13.26 -9.19
C LYS A 94 9.21 -14.18 -8.96
N ALA A 95 10.37 -13.65 -8.61
CA ALA A 95 11.55 -14.46 -8.31
C ALA A 95 11.35 -15.37 -7.07
N LEU A 96 10.56 -14.90 -6.10
CA LEU A 96 10.17 -15.69 -4.92
C LEU A 96 9.12 -16.77 -5.23
N ARG A 97 8.39 -16.66 -6.34
CA ARG A 97 7.36 -17.62 -6.75
C ARG A 97 7.62 -18.18 -8.15
N PRO A 98 8.56 -19.12 -8.31
CA PRO A 98 8.62 -19.93 -9.51
C PRO A 98 7.44 -20.91 -9.49
N TYR A 99 6.53 -20.76 -10.45
CA TYR A 99 5.32 -21.56 -10.73
C TYR A 99 4.02 -21.12 -10.05
#